data_AF-A0A931WEY8-F1
#
_entry.id   AF-A0A931WEY8-F1
#
_cell.length_a   1.000
_cell.length_b   1.000
_cell.length_c   1.000
_cell.angle_alpha   90.00
_cell.angle_beta   90.00
_cell.angle_gamma   90.00
#
_symmetry.space_group_name_H-M   'P 1'
#
loop_
_entity.id
_entity.type
_entity.pdbx_description
1 polymer ?
#
loop_
_entity_poly.entity_id
_entity_poly.type
_entity_poly.pdbx_seq_one_letter_code
_entity_poly.pdbx_strand_id
1 'polypeptide(L)'
;MVVGSACTISNGMDQEESQKLITNLNNELKEIDEELSRVASENPAVRGDYYAKVEDLGSSPDDTAEEASELDRNQALVASLEERRREIVRVLSEVKAGTYGK
;
A
#
# COMPACT_ATOMS: atom_id res chain seq x y z
N MET A 1 27.29 34.33 30.23
CA MET A 1 26.07 34.46 31.06
C MET A 1 24.89 34.20 30.14
N VAL A 2 24.45 32.94 30.07
CA VAL A 2 23.06 32.46 30.26
C VAL A 2 22.03 33.46 29.73
N VAL A 3 21.30 33.19 28.65
CA VAL A 3 20.19 32.22 28.54
C VAL A 3 19.96 31.96 27.04
N GLY A 4 19.89 30.73 26.53
CA GLY A 4 18.86 29.78 26.91
C GLY A 4 17.50 30.27 26.41
N SER A 5 17.27 30.28 25.10
CA SER A 5 15.91 30.42 24.55
C SER A 5 15.61 29.18 23.74
N ALA A 6 14.79 28.36 24.37
CA ALA A 6 14.25 27.10 23.91
C ALA A 6 13.76 27.21 22.46
N CYS A 7 14.39 26.44 21.56
CA CYS A 7 13.67 26.00 20.38
C CYS A 7 12.55 25.10 20.88
N THR A 8 11.34 25.58 20.65
CA THR A 8 10.06 25.04 21.08
C THR A 8 10.00 23.52 20.98
N ILE A 9 9.69 22.86 22.10
CA ILE A 9 9.14 21.51 22.10
C ILE A 9 7.79 21.61 21.37
N SER A 10 7.80 21.40 20.05
CA SER A 10 6.58 20.99 19.35
C SER A 10 6.40 19.52 19.62
N ASN A 11 5.27 19.18 20.22
CA ASN A 11 4.84 17.85 20.61
C ASN A 11 4.45 17.00 19.37
N GLY A 12 5.35 16.93 18.38
CA GLY A 12 5.15 16.30 17.08
C GLY A 12 6.42 15.59 16.63
N MET A 13 6.23 14.46 15.94
CA MET A 13 7.28 13.58 15.40
C MET A 13 8.48 14.35 14.84
N ASP A 14 9.70 13.90 15.15
CA ASP A 14 10.93 14.55 14.67
C ASP A 14 10.92 14.67 13.14
N GLN A 15 11.36 15.81 12.61
CA GLN A 15 11.24 16.12 11.18
C GLN A 15 12.07 15.14 10.33
N GLU A 16 13.21 14.67 10.84
CA GLU A 16 14.04 13.68 10.18
C GLU A 16 13.35 12.31 10.13
N GLU A 17 12.77 11.90 11.25
CA GLU A 17 12.05 10.62 11.37
C GLU A 17 10.78 10.58 10.51
N SER A 18 10.07 11.71 10.41
CA SER A 18 8.93 11.86 9.50
C SER A 18 9.33 11.70 8.05
N GLN A 19 10.47 12.27 7.65
CA GLN A 19 10.96 12.17 6.28
C GLN A 19 11.43 10.75 5.95
N LYS A 20 12.09 10.06 6.89
CA LYS A 20 12.45 8.63 6.74
C LYS A 20 11.22 7.76 6.59
N LEU A 21 10.19 7.97 7.44
CA LEU A 21 8.94 7.24 7.36
C LEU A 21 8.26 7.45 6.00
N ILE A 22 8.12 8.69 5.54
CA ILE A 22 7.55 9.00 4.22
C ILE A 22 8.33 8.28 3.11
N THR A 23 9.66 8.29 3.17
CA THR A 23 10.50 7.64 2.15
C THR A 23 10.26 6.13 2.13
N ASN A 24 10.27 5.48 3.29
CA ASN A 24 10.03 4.04 3.41
C ASN A 24 8.63 3.65 2.91
N LEU A 25 7.61 4.41 3.32
CA LEU A 25 6.22 4.17 2.90
C LEU A 25 6.02 4.37 1.39
N ASN A 26 6.69 5.34 0.77
CA ASN A 26 6.60 5.51 -0.69
C ASN A 26 7.32 4.38 -1.44
N ASN A 27 8.43 3.86 -0.91
CA ASN A 27 9.12 2.71 -1.50
C ASN A 27 8.23 1.46 -1.41
N GLU A 28 7.66 1.19 -0.24
CA GLU A 28 6.74 0.07 -0.03
C GLU A 28 5.48 0.20 -0.91
N LEU A 29 4.91 1.42 -1.00
CA LEU A 29 3.77 1.68 -1.88
C LEU A 29 4.09 1.36 -3.34
N LYS A 30 5.30 1.70 -3.79
CA LYS A 30 5.77 1.40 -5.14
C LYS A 30 5.92 -0.10 -5.36
N GLU A 31 6.50 -0.83 -4.39
CA GLU A 31 6.63 -2.28 -4.46
C GLU A 31 5.25 -2.96 -4.54
N ILE A 32 4.28 -2.51 -3.73
CA ILE A 32 2.90 -3.00 -3.77
C ILE A 32 2.23 -2.69 -5.12
N ASP A 33 2.39 -1.48 -5.65
CA ASP A 33 1.85 -1.12 -6.97
C ASP A 33 2.47 -2.00 -8.08
N GLU A 34 3.77 -2.30 -8.00
CA GLU A 34 4.45 -3.23 -8.91
C GLU A 34 3.92 -4.66 -8.80
N GLU A 35 3.69 -5.16 -7.58
CA GLU A 35 3.12 -6.50 -7.35
C GLU A 35 1.66 -6.58 -7.85
N LEU A 36 0.81 -5.61 -7.50
CA LEU A 36 -0.57 -5.52 -7.99
C LEU A 36 -0.61 -5.49 -9.51
N SER A 37 0.32 -4.80 -10.18
CA SER A 37 0.35 -4.76 -11.65
C SER A 37 0.56 -6.13 -12.30
N ARG A 38 1.26 -7.05 -11.61
CA ARG A 38 1.54 -8.41 -12.07
C ARG A 38 0.33 -9.31 -11.91
N VAL A 39 -0.34 -9.24 -10.76
CA VAL A 39 -1.41 -10.18 -10.40
C VAL A 39 -2.83 -9.63 -10.59
N ALA A 40 -2.98 -8.34 -10.88
CA ALA A 40 -4.28 -7.67 -10.98
C ALA A 40 -4.32 -6.52 -11.99
N SER A 41 -5.52 -6.09 -12.33
CA SER A 41 -5.81 -4.88 -13.11
C SER A 41 -6.61 -3.90 -12.26
N GLU A 42 -6.21 -2.63 -12.24
CA GLU A 42 -7.00 -1.60 -11.54
C GLU A 42 -8.37 -1.43 -12.21
N ASN A 43 -9.41 -1.33 -11.39
CA ASN A 43 -10.77 -1.05 -11.81
C ASN A 43 -10.86 0.39 -12.34
N PRO A 44 -11.20 0.61 -13.63
CA PRO A 44 -11.28 1.96 -14.19
C PRO A 44 -12.41 2.81 -13.57
N ALA A 45 -13.38 2.18 -12.89
CA ALA A 45 -14.48 2.86 -12.23
C ALA A 45 -14.15 3.30 -10.79
N VAL A 46 -13.22 2.61 -10.12
CA VAL A 46 -12.92 2.83 -8.70
C VAL A 46 -11.40 2.81 -8.49
N ARG A 47 -10.82 3.98 -8.23
CA ARG A 47 -9.38 4.09 -8.01
C ARG A 47 -8.96 3.35 -6.74
N GLY A 48 -7.93 2.52 -6.86
CA GLY A 48 -7.41 1.70 -5.76
C GLY A 48 -8.20 0.42 -5.48
N ASP A 49 -9.12 0.05 -6.38
CA ASP A 49 -9.79 -1.26 -6.44
C ASP A 49 -9.19 -2.05 -7.62
N TYR A 50 -8.90 -3.32 -7.42
CA TYR A 50 -8.15 -4.15 -8.36
C TYR A 50 -8.83 -5.51 -8.55
N TYR A 51 -8.88 -5.96 -9.79
CA TYR A 51 -9.37 -7.28 -10.16
C TYR A 51 -8.22 -8.25 -10.38
N ALA A 52 -8.20 -9.33 -9.61
CA ALA A 52 -7.26 -10.43 -9.80
C ALA A 52 -7.32 -10.96 -11.25
N LYS A 53 -6.14 -11.14 -11.84
CA LYS A 53 -5.96 -11.78 -13.14
C LYS A 53 -5.83 -13.28 -12.96
N VAL A 54 -6.19 -14.02 -13.99
CA VAL A 54 -5.93 -15.44 -14.16
C VAL A 54 -5.54 -15.66 -15.62
N GLU A 55 -4.61 -16.58 -15.87
CA GLU A 55 -4.25 -16.95 -17.24
C GLU A 55 -5.37 -17.82 -17.85
N ASP A 56 -5.50 -17.77 -19.18
CA ASP A 56 -6.38 -18.67 -19.93
C ASP A 56 -5.54 -19.90 -20.31
N LEU A 57 -5.67 -20.97 -19.52
CA LEU A 57 -4.96 -22.23 -19.67
C LEU A 57 -5.69 -23.16 -20.65
N GLY A 58 -7.01 -23.03 -20.77
CA GLY A 58 -7.81 -23.79 -21.72
C GLY A 58 -9.23 -24.08 -21.24
N SER A 59 -9.85 -25.11 -21.81
CA SER A 59 -11.25 -25.48 -21.51
C SER A 59 -11.39 -26.91 -21.01
N SER A 60 -10.28 -27.60 -20.73
CA SER A 60 -10.37 -28.92 -20.10
C SER A 60 -10.77 -28.77 -18.62
N PRO A 61 -11.38 -29.79 -18.01
CA PRO A 61 -11.72 -29.76 -16.60
C PRO A 61 -10.50 -29.53 -15.69
N ASP A 62 -9.33 -30.02 -16.09
CA ASP A 62 -8.08 -29.85 -15.35
C ASP A 62 -7.59 -28.40 -15.44
N ASP A 63 -7.62 -27.79 -16.65
CA ASP A 63 -7.26 -26.38 -16.86
C ASP A 63 -8.16 -25.46 -16.02
N THR A 64 -9.49 -25.66 -16.09
CA THR A 64 -10.46 -24.87 -15.32
C THR A 64 -10.26 -25.02 -13.81
N ALA A 65 -9.88 -26.21 -13.34
CA ALA A 65 -9.59 -26.41 -11.92
C ALA A 65 -8.31 -25.68 -11.48
N GLU A 66 -7.29 -25.64 -12.34
CA GLU A 66 -6.05 -24.90 -12.11
C GLU A 66 -6.29 -23.39 -12.11
N GLU A 67 -6.99 -22.85 -13.12
CA GLU A 67 -7.42 -21.45 -13.20
C GLU A 67 -8.22 -21.03 -11.98
N ALA A 68 -9.18 -21.85 -11.54
CA ALA A 68 -9.97 -21.55 -10.34
C ALA A 68 -9.11 -21.50 -9.07
N SER A 69 -8.13 -22.40 -8.93
CA SER A 69 -7.20 -22.37 -7.81
C SER A 69 -6.26 -21.17 -7.87
N GLU A 70 -5.82 -20.76 -9.06
CA GLU A 70 -4.97 -19.59 -9.23
C GLU A 70 -5.73 -18.31 -8.91
N LEU A 71 -6.97 -18.19 -9.41
CA LEU A 71 -7.83 -17.05 -9.15
C LEU A 71 -8.06 -16.85 -7.65
N ASP A 72 -8.35 -17.92 -6.89
CA ASP A 72 -8.56 -17.84 -5.44
C ASP A 72 -7.30 -17.31 -4.70
N ARG A 73 -6.12 -17.79 -5.10
CA ARG A 73 -4.84 -17.31 -4.55
C ARG A 73 -4.58 -15.84 -4.92
N ASN A 74 -4.80 -15.48 -6.17
CA ASN A 74 -4.58 -14.12 -6.65
C ASN A 74 -5.57 -13.15 -5.98
N GLN A 75 -6.83 -13.54 -5.78
CA GLN A 75 -7.81 -12.74 -5.06
C GLN A 75 -7.39 -12.47 -3.60
N ALA A 76 -6.93 -13.50 -2.88
CA ALA A 76 -6.45 -13.33 -1.51
C ALA A 76 -5.22 -12.39 -1.45
N LEU A 77 -4.28 -12.57 -2.37
CA LEU A 77 -3.09 -11.72 -2.47
C LEU A 77 -3.46 -10.27 -2.77
N VAL A 78 -4.31 -10.03 -3.78
CA VAL A 78 -4.79 -8.69 -4.15
C VAL A 78 -5.46 -8.01 -2.96
N ALA A 79 -6.37 -8.68 -2.26
CA ALA A 79 -7.06 -8.10 -1.11
C ALA A 79 -6.06 -7.63 -0.03
N SER A 80 -5.03 -8.43 0.25
CA SER A 80 -3.98 -8.06 1.22
C SER A 80 -3.13 -6.88 0.76
N LEU A 81 -2.75 -6.85 -0.53
CA LEU A 81 -1.98 -5.76 -1.12
C LEU A 81 -2.78 -4.45 -1.13
N GLU A 82 -4.06 -4.51 -1.47
CA GLU A 82 -4.97 -3.36 -1.42
C GLU A 82 -5.17 -2.82 -0.01
N GLU A 83 -5.36 -3.69 0.97
CA GLU A 83 -5.47 -3.29 2.37
C GLU A 83 -4.20 -2.56 2.82
N ARG A 84 -3.03 -3.14 2.56
CA ARG A 84 -1.75 -2.53 2.91
C ARG A 84 -1.54 -1.21 2.18
N ARG A 85 -1.88 -1.15 0.90
CA ARG A 85 -1.83 0.07 0.09
C ARG A 85 -2.68 1.18 0.69
N ARG A 86 -3.94 0.87 1.05
CA ARG A 86 -4.86 1.84 1.67
C ARG A 86 -4.32 2.34 3.00
N GLU A 87 -3.75 1.45 3.82
CA GLU A 87 -3.10 1.81 5.07
C GLU A 87 -1.95 2.79 4.83
N ILE A 88 -1.03 2.48 3.92
CA ILE A 88 0.12 3.33 3.60
C ILE A 88 -0.33 4.72 3.12
N VAL A 89 -1.30 4.77 2.21
CA VAL A 89 -1.85 6.04 1.69
C VAL A 89 -2.46 6.86 2.83
N ARG A 90 -3.20 6.22 3.73
CA ARG A 90 -3.77 6.87 4.92
C ARG A 90 -2.67 7.42 5.83
N VAL A 91 -1.67 6.61 6.17
CA VAL A 91 -0.54 7.02 7.03
C VAL A 91 0.21 8.19 6.39
N LEU A 92 0.51 8.13 5.10
CA LEU A 92 1.15 9.24 4.37
C LEU A 92 0.31 10.52 4.46
N SER A 93 -1.01 10.43 4.40
CA SER A 93 -1.91 11.58 4.57
C SER A 93 -1.86 12.12 6.01
N GLU A 94 -1.89 11.25 7.02
CA GLU A 94 -1.83 11.64 8.43
C GLU A 94 -0.47 12.27 8.79
N VAL A 95 0.63 11.74 8.27
CA VAL A 95 1.98 12.30 8.48
C VAL A 95 2.08 13.69 7.84
N LYS A 96 1.57 13.86 6.61
CA LYS A 96 1.53 15.18 5.93
C LYS A 96 0.64 16.18 6.66
N ALA A 97 -0.46 15.73 7.26
CA ALA A 97 -1.34 16.56 8.06
C ALA A 97 -0.81 16.82 9.48
N GLY A 98 0.26 16.15 9.90
CA GLY A 98 0.79 16.20 11.26
C GLY A 98 -0.18 15.61 12.30
N THR A 99 -1.06 14.70 11.91
CA THR A 99 -2.04 14.00 12.77
C THR A 99 -1.64 12.57 13.10
N TYR A 100 -0.59 12.05 12.47
CA TYR A 100 -0.10 10.70 12.73
C TYR A 100 0.43 10.56 14.17
N GLY A 101 -0.03 9.52 14.89
CA GLY A 101 0.39 9.20 16.25
C GLY A 101 -0.14 10.11 17.37
N LYS A 102 -1.14 10.96 17.08
CA LYS A 102 -1.85 11.78 18.08
C LYS A 102 -3.05 11.08 18.69
#